data_AF-A0A919L2V4-F1
#
_entry.id   AF-A0A919L2V4-F1
#
_cell.length_a   1.000
_cell.length_b   1.000
_cell.length_c   1.000
_cell.angle_alpha   90.00
_cell.angle_beta   90.00
_cell.angle_gamma   90.00
#
_symmetry.space_group_name_H-M   'P 1'
#
loop_
_entity.id
_entity.type
_entity.pdbx_description
1 polymer ?
#
loop_
_entity_poly.entity_id
_entity_poly.type
_entity_poly.pdbx_seq_one_letter_code
_entity_poly.pdbx_strand_id
1 'polypeptide(L)'
;MIWISAARPGRTHDNTAARHDRILAHLRAAGLGALADLGFRGLDNDVRDPVIVTGFHASRTHKLAPGQKTANRVLAVGRAPVEHGFAHLKNWRILTKLRTDPARATRLLRALLVLTNLEVNR
;
A
#
# COMPACT_ATOMS: atom_id res chain seq x y z
N MET A 1 10.10 -3.58 5.24
CA MET A 1 9.08 -2.54 4.95
C MET A 1 9.75 -1.18 5.11
N ILE A 2 9.57 -0.23 4.21
CA ILE A 2 10.46 0.95 4.15
C ILE A 2 9.83 2.27 4.62
N TRP A 3 8.49 2.38 4.62
CA TRP A 3 7.81 3.64 4.94
C TRP A 3 6.37 3.39 5.39
N ILE A 4 5.88 4.25 6.30
CA ILE A 4 4.47 4.36 6.70
C ILE A 4 4.13 5.85 6.82
N SER A 5 2.98 6.26 6.29
CA SER A 5 2.48 7.64 6.37
C SER A 5 2.16 8.06 7.81
N ALA A 6 1.83 9.34 8.00
CA ALA A 6 1.12 9.75 9.20
C ALA A 6 -0.26 9.07 9.27
N ALA A 7 -0.73 8.78 10.48
CA ALA A 7 -2.07 8.29 10.71
C ALA A 7 -3.10 9.37 10.35
N ARG A 8 -4.21 8.95 9.75
CA ARG A 8 -5.27 9.83 9.23
C ARG A 8 -6.64 9.37 9.73
N PRO A 9 -7.68 10.23 9.69
CA PRO A 9 -9.03 9.80 9.96
C PRO A 9 -9.43 8.65 9.05
N GLY A 10 -10.00 7.59 9.61
CA GLY A 10 -10.36 6.36 8.87
C GLY A 10 -11.37 6.55 7.74
N ARG A 11 -12.06 7.70 7.68
CA ARG A 11 -12.94 8.08 6.56
C ARG A 11 -12.19 8.52 5.30
N THR A 12 -10.88 8.75 5.39
CA THR A 12 -10.08 9.24 4.26
C THR A 12 -9.79 8.08 3.33
N HIS A 13 -10.26 8.16 2.09
CA HIS A 13 -9.95 7.16 1.08
C HIS A 13 -8.44 7.11 0.80
N ASP A 14 -7.89 5.92 0.56
CA ASP A 14 -6.44 5.71 0.38
C ASP A 14 -5.87 6.53 -0.78
N ASN A 15 -6.57 6.61 -1.92
CA ASN A 15 -6.19 7.52 -3.01
C ASN A 15 -6.06 8.99 -2.57
N THR A 16 -6.96 9.46 -1.72
CA THR A 16 -6.91 10.84 -1.22
C THR A 16 -5.70 11.03 -0.32
N ALA A 17 -5.40 10.06 0.54
CA ALA A 17 -4.18 10.07 1.37
C ALA A 17 -2.91 10.04 0.50
N ALA A 18 -2.84 9.16 -0.50
CA ALA A 18 -1.69 9.04 -1.40
C ALA A 18 -1.47 10.31 -2.24
N ARG A 19 -2.54 10.98 -2.69
CA ARG A 19 -2.46 12.27 -3.37
C ARG A 19 -1.95 13.37 -2.44
N HIS A 20 -2.47 13.43 -1.21
CA HIS A 20 -1.99 14.36 -0.19
C HIS A 20 -0.49 14.17 0.07
N ASP A 21 -0.04 12.92 0.19
CA ASP A 21 1.36 12.57 0.45
C ASP A 21 2.22 12.54 -0.82
N ARG A 22 1.67 12.99 -1.96
CA ARG A 22 2.36 13.16 -3.25
C ARG A 22 3.14 11.92 -3.69
N ILE A 23 2.60 10.72 -3.41
CA ILE A 23 3.29 9.44 -3.65
C ILE A 23 3.77 9.30 -5.10
N LEU A 24 2.95 9.70 -6.08
CA LEU A 24 3.33 9.67 -7.49
C LEU A 24 4.54 10.55 -7.81
N ALA A 25 4.61 11.75 -7.23
CA ALA A 25 5.71 12.66 -7.47
C ALA A 25 7.02 12.10 -6.89
N HIS A 26 6.95 11.50 -5.70
CA HIS A 26 8.10 10.84 -5.08
C HIS A 26 8.58 9.62 -5.87
N LEU A 27 7.65 8.79 -6.36
CA LEU A 27 7.98 7.63 -7.20
C LEU A 27 8.65 8.05 -8.51
N ARG A 28 8.08 9.05 -9.21
CA ARG A 28 8.66 9.60 -10.44
C ARG A 28 10.04 10.19 -10.20
N ALA A 29 10.20 11.01 -9.16
CA ALA A 29 11.49 11.62 -8.83
C ALA A 29 12.57 10.58 -8.47
N ALA A 30 12.16 9.43 -7.93
CA ALA A 30 13.06 8.32 -7.62
C ALA A 30 13.28 7.36 -8.81
N GLY A 31 12.57 7.54 -9.93
CA GLY A 31 12.60 6.59 -11.06
C GLY A 31 12.04 5.20 -10.70
N LEU A 32 11.11 5.13 -9.74
CA LEU A 32 10.54 3.87 -9.24
C LEU A 32 9.10 3.69 -9.69
N GLY A 33 8.75 2.46 -10.06
CA GLY A 33 7.35 2.00 -10.19
C GLY A 33 6.88 1.26 -8.95
N ALA A 34 5.57 1.26 -8.69
CA ALA A 34 4.97 0.50 -7.60
C ALA A 34 3.79 -0.35 -8.05
N LEU A 35 3.76 -1.60 -7.56
CA LEU A 35 2.60 -2.47 -7.64
C LEU A 35 1.63 -2.13 -6.51
N ALA A 36 0.39 -1.82 -6.84
CA ALA A 36 -0.60 -1.36 -5.87
C ALA A 36 -1.87 -2.22 -5.88
N ASP A 37 -2.58 -2.17 -4.75
CA ASP A 37 -3.91 -2.77 -4.62
C ASP A 37 -4.95 -2.09 -5.53
N LEU A 38 -6.05 -2.80 -5.83
CA LEU A 38 -7.18 -2.26 -6.58
C LEU A 38 -7.78 -0.99 -5.96
N GLY A 39 -7.69 -0.80 -4.64
CA GLY A 39 -8.09 0.44 -3.95
C GLY A 39 -7.32 1.68 -4.40
N PHE A 40 -6.14 1.50 -5.01
CA PHE A 40 -5.35 2.58 -5.60
C PHE A 40 -5.65 2.85 -7.07
N ARG A 41 -6.66 2.18 -7.63
CA ARG A 41 -7.07 2.42 -9.02
C ARG A 41 -7.47 3.89 -9.20
N GLY A 42 -6.97 4.51 -10.27
CA GLY A 42 -7.20 5.93 -10.58
C GLY A 42 -6.35 6.90 -9.74
N LEU A 43 -5.39 6.40 -8.95
CA LEU A 43 -4.35 7.23 -8.35
C LEU A 43 -3.49 7.85 -9.45
N ASP A 44 -2.93 6.99 -10.31
CA ASP A 44 -2.19 7.36 -11.51
C ASP A 44 -3.09 7.18 -12.73
N ASN A 45 -3.20 8.25 -13.53
CA ASN A 45 -3.99 8.26 -14.76
C ASN A 45 -3.11 8.49 -16.00
N ASP A 46 -1.78 8.53 -15.84
CA ASP A 46 -0.87 8.60 -16.97
C ASP A 46 -0.85 7.24 -17.68
N VAL A 47 -1.22 7.24 -18.95
CA VAL A 47 -1.28 6.02 -19.78
C VAL A 47 0.06 5.74 -20.44
N ARG A 48 0.90 6.76 -20.64
CA ARG A 48 2.17 6.64 -21.37
C ARG A 48 3.32 6.29 -20.45
N ASP A 49 3.31 6.83 -19.24
CA ASP A 49 4.35 6.58 -18.23
C ASP A 49 3.72 6.35 -16.84
N PRO A 50 3.02 5.21 -16.65
CA PRO A 50 2.42 4.87 -15.36
C PRO A 50 3.51 4.47 -14.37
N VAL A 51 3.53 5.11 -13.21
CA VAL A 51 4.38 4.70 -12.07
C VAL A 51 3.62 3.85 -11.06
N ILE A 52 2.29 3.76 -11.15
CA ILE A 52 1.46 2.83 -10.37
C ILE A 52 0.81 1.81 -11.29
N VAL A 53 1.03 0.53 -10.98
CA VAL A 53 0.35 -0.58 -11.65
C VAL A 53 -0.60 -1.25 -10.68
N THR A 54 -1.90 -1.25 -11.00
CA THR A 54 -2.94 -1.96 -10.26
C THR A 54 -3.45 -3.18 -11.03
N GLY A 55 -4.08 -4.12 -10.32
CA GLY A 55 -4.74 -5.26 -10.96
C GLY A 55 -5.93 -4.87 -11.85
N PHE A 56 -6.35 -5.81 -12.69
CA PHE A 56 -7.60 -5.73 -13.44
C PHE A 56 -8.79 -6.17 -12.57
N HIS A 57 -9.93 -5.49 -12.73
CA HIS A 57 -11.15 -5.77 -11.98
C HIS A 57 -12.23 -6.40 -12.88
N ALA A 58 -12.81 -7.51 -12.45
CA ALA A 58 -13.99 -8.09 -13.08
C ALA A 58 -15.25 -7.33 -12.66
N SER A 59 -16.13 -6.98 -13.59
CA SER A 59 -17.47 -6.47 -13.24
C SER A 59 -18.52 -7.53 -13.55
N ARG A 60 -19.76 -7.28 -13.12
CA ARG A 60 -20.91 -8.16 -13.41
C ARG A 60 -21.14 -8.36 -14.92
N THR A 61 -20.74 -7.37 -15.72
CA THR A 61 -20.88 -7.36 -17.19
C THR A 61 -19.58 -7.66 -17.93
N HIS A 62 -18.43 -7.66 -17.24
CA HIS A 62 -17.12 -7.82 -17.85
C HIS A 62 -16.24 -8.81 -17.08
N LYS A 63 -16.04 -10.00 -17.65
CA LYS A 63 -15.14 -11.02 -17.10
C LYS A 63 -13.69 -10.73 -17.50
N LEU A 64 -12.74 -11.11 -16.64
CA LEU A 64 -11.32 -10.99 -16.95
C LEU A 64 -10.90 -11.97 -18.04
N ALA A 65 -10.22 -11.44 -19.05
CA ALA A 65 -9.53 -12.24 -20.05
C ALA A 65 -8.42 -13.10 -19.41
N PRO A 66 -8.02 -14.23 -20.03
CA PRO A 66 -6.95 -15.08 -19.49
C PRO A 66 -5.66 -14.30 -19.18
N GLY A 67 -5.22 -13.40 -20.07
CA GLY A 67 -4.04 -12.56 -19.84
C GLY A 67 -4.16 -11.64 -18.62
N GLN A 68 -5.35 -11.05 -18.39
CA GLN A 68 -5.61 -10.21 -17.22
C GLN A 68 -5.56 -11.02 -15.91
N LYS A 69 -6.03 -12.26 -15.93
CA LYS A 69 -5.91 -13.17 -14.77
C LYS A 69 -4.46 -13.51 -14.47
N THR A 70 -3.65 -13.76 -15.50
CA THR A 70 -2.21 -14.00 -15.34
C THR A 70 -1.50 -12.77 -14.78
N ALA A 71 -1.79 -11.57 -15.31
CA ALA A 71 -1.25 -10.31 -14.79
C ALA A 71 -1.62 -10.10 -13.30
N ASN A 72 -2.88 -10.34 -12.93
CA ASN A 72 -3.31 -10.27 -11.53
C ASN A 72 -2.58 -11.28 -10.63
N ARG A 73 -2.27 -12.49 -11.14
CA ARG A 73 -1.50 -13.48 -10.38
C ARG A 73 -0.07 -13.01 -10.13
N VAL A 74 0.60 -12.45 -11.15
CA VAL A 74 1.94 -11.88 -10.99
C VAL A 74 1.92 -10.73 -9.98
N LEU A 75 0.94 -9.84 -10.07
CA LEU A 75 0.78 -8.73 -9.13
C LEU A 75 0.53 -9.23 -7.70
N ALA A 76 -0.28 -10.28 -7.52
CA ALA A 76 -0.52 -10.87 -6.20
C ALA A 76 0.76 -11.48 -5.59
N VAL A 77 1.56 -12.19 -6.39
CA VAL A 77 2.86 -12.73 -5.94
C VAL A 77 3.81 -11.60 -5.53
N GLY A 78 3.89 -10.54 -6.33
CA GLY A 78 4.71 -9.36 -5.99
C GLY A 78 4.28 -8.64 -4.72
N ARG A 79 3.01 -8.80 -4.31
CA ARG A 79 2.45 -8.21 -3.08
C ARG A 79 2.59 -9.08 -1.84
N ALA A 80 2.84 -10.39 -1.97
CA ALA A 80 2.99 -11.28 -0.82
C ALA A 80 4.01 -10.80 0.23
N PRO A 81 5.18 -10.22 -0.14
CA PRO A 81 6.11 -9.65 0.85
C PRO A 81 5.53 -8.47 1.65
N VAL A 82 4.67 -7.66 1.02
CA VAL A 82 3.99 -6.53 1.68
C VAL A 82 3.01 -7.04 2.72
N GLU A 83 2.21 -8.04 2.36
CA GLU A 83 1.24 -8.67 3.27
C GLU A 83 1.94 -9.32 4.46
N HIS A 84 3.08 -9.95 4.24
CA HIS A 84 3.92 -10.51 5.31
C HIS A 84 4.44 -9.42 6.26
N GLY A 85 4.92 -8.30 5.74
CA GLY A 85 5.33 -7.14 6.55
C GLY A 85 4.19 -6.59 7.42
N PHE A 86 2.98 -6.51 6.87
CA PHE A 86 1.79 -6.11 7.64
C PHE A 86 1.35 -7.17 8.66
N ALA A 87 1.53 -8.46 8.38
CA ALA A 87 1.27 -9.53 9.33
C ALA A 87 2.18 -9.41 10.56
N HIS A 88 3.47 -9.15 10.35
CA HIS A 88 4.42 -8.88 11.45
C HIS A 88 3.99 -7.70 12.31
N LEU A 89 3.60 -6.58 11.70
CA LEU A 89 3.04 -5.44 12.46
C LEU A 89 1.82 -5.83 13.31
N LYS A 90 0.93 -6.66 12.77
CA LYS A 90 -0.28 -7.11 13.47
C LYS A 90 0.03 -8.09 14.59
N ASN A 91 1.09 -8.90 14.48
CA ASN A 91 1.51 -9.86 15.50
C ASN A 91 1.88 -9.19 16.82
N TRP A 92 2.38 -7.95 16.80
CA TRP A 92 2.66 -7.18 18.03
C TRP A 92 1.40 -6.85 18.84
N ARG A 93 0.19 -6.95 18.27
CA ARG A 93 -1.12 -6.66 18.90
C ARG A 93 -1.30 -5.25 19.48
N ILE A 94 -0.28 -4.40 19.43
CA ILE A 94 -0.29 -3.01 19.90
C ILE A 94 -1.38 -2.18 19.18
N LEU A 95 -1.68 -2.53 17.92
CA LEU A 95 -2.67 -1.82 17.10
C LEU A 95 -4.11 -2.32 17.29
N THR A 96 -4.35 -3.44 17.98
CA THR A 96 -5.67 -4.11 18.01
C THR A 96 -6.77 -3.28 18.68
N LYS A 97 -6.43 -2.45 19.68
CA LYS A 97 -7.38 -1.59 20.40
C LYS A 97 -6.93 -0.13 20.46
N LEU A 98 -6.16 0.32 19.47
CA LEU A 98 -5.58 1.65 19.49
C LEU A 98 -6.68 2.74 19.41
N ARG A 99 -6.94 3.41 20.54
CA ARG A 99 -7.81 4.59 20.62
C ARG A 99 -6.98 5.76 21.12
N THR A 100 -6.43 6.54 20.21
CA THR A 100 -5.59 7.69 20.55
C THR A 100 -5.63 8.74 19.45
N ASP A 101 -5.06 9.91 19.71
CA ASP A 101 -4.93 10.96 18.72
C ASP A 101 -4.03 10.52 17.54
N PRO A 102 -4.26 11.00 16.31
CA PRO A 102 -3.48 10.57 15.14
C PRO A 102 -1.97 10.82 15.26
N ALA A 103 -1.52 11.83 16.03
CA ALA A 103 -0.10 12.08 16.20
C ALA A 103 0.57 11.00 17.07
N ARG A 104 -0.09 10.57 18.15
CA ARG A 104 0.37 9.43 18.95
C ARG A 104 0.32 8.12 18.17
N ALA A 105 -0.75 7.88 17.41
CA ALA A 105 -0.84 6.72 16.53
C ALA A 105 0.31 6.69 15.51
N THR A 106 0.64 7.83 14.91
CA THR A 106 1.77 7.97 13.98
C THR A 106 3.10 7.60 14.63
N ARG A 107 3.36 8.11 15.85
CA ARG A 107 4.60 7.78 16.59
C ARG A 107 4.70 6.28 16.87
N LEU A 108 3.61 5.66 17.30
CA LEU A 108 3.57 4.21 17.55
C LEU A 108 3.81 3.41 16.27
N LEU A 109 3.15 3.75 15.16
CA LEU A 109 3.34 3.07 13.87
C LEU A 109 4.78 3.17 13.37
N ARG A 110 5.42 4.34 13.50
CA ARG A 110 6.83 4.53 13.12
C ARG A 110 7.79 3.75 14.02
N ALA A 111 7.52 3.67 15.33
CA ALA A 111 8.31 2.83 16.23
C ALA A 111 8.18 1.34 15.86
N LEU A 112 6.96 0.86 15.59
CA LEU A 112 6.72 -0.51 15.15
C LEU A 112 7.39 -0.84 13.81
N LEU A 113 7.43 0.11 12.87
CA LEU A 113 8.17 -0.03 11.62
C LEU A 113 9.65 -0.31 11.87
N VAL A 114 10.29 0.47 12.76
CA VAL A 114 11.70 0.28 13.12
C VAL A 114 11.90 -1.09 13.76
N LEU A 115 11.07 -1.45 14.74
CA LEU A 115 11.17 -2.75 15.43
C LEU A 115 11.00 -3.94 14.47
N THR A 116 10.02 -3.87 13.56
CA THR A 116 9.78 -4.91 12.56
C THR A 116 10.97 -5.04 11.60
N ASN A 117 11.59 -3.94 11.20
CA ASN A 117 12.78 -3.99 10.35
C ASN A 117 13.99 -4.57 11.09
N LEU A 118 14.14 -4.30 12.39
CA LEU A 118 15.22 -4.92 13.18
C LEU A 118 15.01 -6.44 13.31
N GLU A 119 13.77 -6.89 13.52
CA GLU A 119 13.45 -8.31 13.64
C GLU A 119 13.63 -9.09 12.33
N VAL A 120 13.26 -8.50 11.19
CA VAL A 120 13.42 -9.14 9.86
C VAL A 120 14.89 -9.22 9.42
N ASN A 121 15.75 -8.32 9.91
CA ASN A 121 17.18 -8.30 9.58
C ASN A 121 18.06 -9.05 10.60
N ARG A 122 17.45 -9.74 11.57
CA ARG A 122 18.16 -10.53 12.57
C ARG A 122 18.36 -11.97 12.10
#